data_AF-A0A8S0RSP9-F1
#
_entry.id   AF-A0A8S0RSP9-F1
#
_cell.length_a   1.000
_cell.length_b   1.000
_cell.length_c   1.000
_cell.angle_alpha   90.00
_cell.angle_beta   90.00
_cell.angle_gamma   90.00
#
_symmetry.space_group_name_H-M   'P 1'
#
loop_
_entity.id
_entity.type
_entity.pdbx_description
1 polymer ?
#
loop_
_entity_poly.entity_id
_entity_poly.type
_entity_poly.pdbx_seq_one_letter_code
_entity_poly.pdbx_strand_id
1 'polypeptide(L)'
;MYQEDLVKRLESELSGDFEKAVYRWTLDPHDRDAVLLNVAINQLPIPDYRVIIEISCIRSHEELLAIKCAYQIRYKHSVEEDLAQHTTGDIRQLLVGLVSVYRYDGKEINARLASFEAEILHRVISEKVYNHEENIRIITTRSKAQVLATLNQFKDDYDTKITKYLKDDSSHEYLSALLTAIRCICDHHKYYEKVVRCALNKPGTDENSLTRVIITSAEKDLKEIKELFQKRNSMPLEHAVGKETSGDYKAFLLTLLGKED
;
A
#
# COMPACT_ATOMS: atom_id res chain seq x y z
N MET A 1 -26.08 -5.45 -24.30
CA MET A 1 -26.20 -4.66 -25.54
C MET A 1 -25.19 -5.10 -26.61
N TYR A 2 -23.94 -5.45 -26.26
CA TYR A 2 -22.93 -5.83 -27.27
C TYR A 2 -22.41 -7.28 -27.19
N GLN A 3 -22.82 -8.10 -26.19
CA GLN A 3 -22.33 -9.49 -25.99
C GLN A 3 -20.79 -9.64 -25.92
N GLU A 4 -20.07 -8.54 -25.80
CA GLU A 4 -18.62 -8.49 -25.65
C GLU A 4 -18.23 -8.10 -24.23
N ASP A 5 -17.08 -8.62 -23.80
CA ASP A 5 -16.43 -8.22 -22.55
C ASP A 5 -15.74 -6.86 -22.77
N LEU A 6 -16.24 -5.83 -22.09
CA LEU A 6 -15.75 -4.45 -22.23
C LEU A 6 -14.25 -4.36 -21.93
N VAL A 7 -13.78 -5.14 -20.95
CA VAL A 7 -12.39 -5.14 -20.52
C VAL A 7 -11.50 -5.70 -21.63
N LYS A 8 -11.86 -6.84 -22.22
CA LYS A 8 -11.13 -7.41 -23.36
C LYS A 8 -11.12 -6.48 -24.57
N ARG A 9 -12.22 -5.75 -24.79
CA ARG A 9 -12.29 -4.79 -25.89
C ARG A 9 -11.32 -3.63 -25.69
N LEU A 10 -11.23 -3.10 -24.47
CA LEU A 10 -10.29 -2.04 -24.12
C LEU A 10 -8.83 -2.50 -24.26
N GLU A 11 -8.49 -3.71 -23.80
CA GLU A 11 -7.15 -4.31 -23.97
C GLU A 11 -6.77 -4.49 -25.44
N SER A 12 -7.74 -4.73 -26.33
CA SER A 12 -7.48 -4.88 -27.78
C SER A 12 -7.26 -3.56 -28.53
N GLU A 13 -7.75 -2.44 -27.99
CA GLU A 13 -7.79 -1.14 -28.65
C GLU A 13 -6.81 -0.12 -28.05
N LEU A 14 -6.44 -0.30 -26.78
CA LEU A 14 -5.50 0.56 -26.09
C LEU A 14 -4.14 -0.12 -25.98
N SER A 15 -3.09 0.65 -25.74
CA SER A 15 -1.77 0.09 -25.42
C SER A 15 -1.04 0.90 -24.34
N GLY A 16 -0.03 0.27 -23.73
CA GLY A 16 0.91 0.94 -22.84
C GLY A 16 0.31 1.37 -21.50
N ASP A 17 0.75 2.51 -20.98
CA ASP A 17 0.33 2.96 -19.65
C ASP A 17 -1.10 3.51 -19.63
N PHE A 18 -1.56 4.05 -20.76
CA PHE A 18 -2.95 4.48 -20.90
C PHE A 18 -3.92 3.29 -20.81
N GLU A 19 -3.65 2.20 -21.53
CA GLU A 19 -4.41 0.95 -21.43
C GLU A 19 -4.49 0.46 -19.98
N LYS A 20 -3.35 0.33 -19.30
CA LYS A 20 -3.29 -0.15 -17.92
C LYS A 20 -4.09 0.75 -16.97
N ALA A 21 -4.04 2.07 -17.17
CA ALA A 21 -4.79 3.01 -16.36
C ALA A 21 -6.31 2.86 -16.59
N VAL A 22 -6.75 2.82 -17.84
CA VAL A 22 -8.18 2.68 -18.19
C VAL A 22 -8.72 1.32 -17.74
N TYR A 23 -7.96 0.24 -17.98
CA TYR A 23 -8.30 -1.11 -17.54
C TYR A 23 -8.52 -1.15 -16.03
N ARG A 24 -7.57 -0.63 -15.25
CA ARG A 24 -7.67 -0.62 -13.78
C ARG A 24 -8.84 0.24 -13.31
N TRP A 25 -9.06 1.39 -13.93
CA TRP A 25 -10.18 2.28 -13.58
C TRP A 25 -11.55 1.65 -13.84
N THR A 26 -11.69 0.87 -14.91
CA THR A 26 -12.98 0.28 -15.33
C THR A 26 -13.45 -0.86 -14.42
N LEU A 27 -12.53 -1.49 -13.69
CA LEU A 27 -12.86 -2.57 -12.77
C LEU A 27 -13.53 -2.02 -11.49
N ASP A 28 -14.46 -2.81 -10.94
CA ASP A 28 -14.94 -2.61 -9.56
C ASP A 28 -13.75 -2.50 -8.60
N PRO A 29 -13.80 -1.64 -7.56
CA PRO A 29 -12.68 -1.45 -6.64
C PRO A 29 -12.08 -2.73 -6.05
N HIS A 30 -12.91 -3.73 -5.73
CA HIS A 30 -12.43 -5.00 -5.16
C HIS A 30 -11.77 -5.89 -6.21
N ASP A 31 -12.35 -5.96 -7.41
CA ASP A 31 -11.74 -6.66 -8.55
C ASP A 31 -10.42 -6.01 -8.98
N ARG A 32 -10.37 -4.67 -8.98
CA ARG A 32 -9.16 -3.89 -9.27
C ARG A 32 -8.04 -4.27 -8.30
N ASP A 33 -8.31 -4.23 -7.00
CA ASP A 33 -7.31 -4.56 -5.99
C ASP A 33 -6.93 -6.06 -6.03
N ALA A 34 -7.86 -6.96 -6.36
CA ALA A 34 -7.54 -8.38 -6.57
C ALA A 34 -6.58 -8.57 -7.76
N VAL A 35 -6.79 -7.85 -8.87
CA VAL A 35 -5.85 -7.87 -9.99
C VAL A 35 -4.50 -7.30 -9.60
N LEU A 36 -4.47 -6.19 -8.85
CA LEU A 36 -3.22 -5.59 -8.37
C LEU A 36 -2.43 -6.55 -7.46
N LEU A 37 -3.11 -7.29 -6.57
CA LEU A 37 -2.48 -8.35 -5.78
C LEU A 37 -1.91 -9.45 -6.66
N ASN A 38 -2.67 -9.96 -7.63
CA ASN A 38 -2.18 -11.05 -8.49
C ASN A 38 -0.98 -10.63 -9.33
N VAL A 39 -0.99 -9.40 -9.86
CA VAL A 39 0.17 -8.83 -10.56
C VAL A 39 1.37 -8.75 -9.62
N ALA A 40 1.17 -8.24 -8.39
CA ALA A 40 2.23 -8.08 -7.41
C ALA A 40 2.80 -9.40 -6.89
N ILE A 41 2.03 -10.49 -6.89
CA ILE A 41 2.45 -11.80 -6.36
C ILE A 41 2.97 -12.72 -7.47
N ASN A 42 2.21 -12.85 -8.57
CA ASN A 42 2.39 -13.93 -9.54
C ASN A 42 3.01 -13.48 -10.87
N GLN A 43 2.89 -12.21 -11.25
CA GLN A 43 3.30 -11.74 -12.59
C GLN A 43 4.67 -11.05 -12.64
N LEU A 44 5.36 -10.95 -11.51
CA LEU A 44 6.69 -10.37 -11.42
C LEU A 44 7.73 -11.45 -11.03
N PRO A 45 8.99 -11.33 -11.48
CA PRO A 45 10.05 -12.26 -11.05
C PRO A 45 10.28 -12.26 -9.53
N ILE A 46 10.03 -11.11 -8.90
CA ILE A 46 10.10 -10.92 -7.45
C ILE A 46 8.80 -10.23 -7.02
N PRO A 47 8.11 -10.74 -5.98
CA PRO A 47 6.87 -10.13 -5.52
C PRO A 47 7.02 -8.66 -5.10
N ASP A 48 6.10 -7.79 -5.52
CA ASP A 48 6.08 -6.40 -5.06
C ASP A 48 5.38 -6.28 -3.70
N TYR A 49 6.15 -6.51 -2.64
CA TYR A 49 5.66 -6.41 -1.26
C TYR A 49 5.00 -5.06 -0.95
N ARG A 50 5.33 -3.97 -1.66
CA ARG A 50 4.75 -2.66 -1.37
C ARG A 50 3.26 -2.66 -1.72
N VAL A 51 2.89 -3.19 -2.87
CA VAL A 51 1.49 -3.29 -3.31
C VAL A 51 0.69 -4.21 -2.39
N ILE A 52 1.27 -5.35 -2.01
CA ILE A 52 0.65 -6.30 -1.08
C ILE A 52 0.38 -5.63 0.28
N ILE A 53 1.37 -4.90 0.81
CA ILE A 53 1.26 -4.19 2.09
C ILE A 53 0.27 -3.03 2.01
N GLU A 54 0.29 -2.25 0.92
CA GLU A 54 -0.66 -1.15 0.71
C GLU A 54 -2.09 -1.66 0.78
N ILE A 55 -2.41 -2.70 -0.01
CA ILE A 55 -3.77 -3.26 -0.04
C ILE A 55 -4.14 -3.85 1.34
N SER A 56 -3.22 -4.55 1.99
CA SER A 56 -3.49 -5.18 3.30
C SER A 56 -3.63 -4.18 4.46
N CYS A 57 -2.87 -3.08 4.45
CA CYS A 57 -2.81 -2.13 5.56
C CYS A 57 -3.70 -0.91 5.39
N ILE A 58 -3.97 -0.48 4.15
CA ILE A 58 -4.69 0.77 3.89
C ILE A 58 -6.19 0.52 3.81
N ARG A 59 -6.61 -0.59 3.18
CA ARG A 59 -8.02 -0.98 3.11
C ARG A 59 -8.62 -1.26 4.49
N SER A 60 -9.94 -1.11 4.58
CA SER A 60 -10.68 -1.60 5.75
C SER A 60 -10.68 -3.13 5.78
N HIS A 61 -11.00 -3.74 6.91
CA HIS A 61 -11.10 -5.20 7.00
C HIS A 61 -12.23 -5.76 6.12
N GLU A 62 -13.33 -5.03 5.95
CA GLU A 62 -14.42 -5.39 5.04
C GLU A 62 -13.98 -5.33 3.58
N GLU A 63 -13.29 -4.26 3.19
CA GLU A 63 -12.73 -4.12 1.85
C GLU A 63 -11.71 -5.23 1.56
N LEU A 64 -10.78 -5.52 2.49
CA LEU A 64 -9.78 -6.56 2.33
C LEU A 64 -10.43 -7.95 2.18
N LEU A 65 -11.49 -8.22 2.95
CA LEU A 65 -12.27 -9.46 2.81
C LEU A 65 -12.93 -9.54 1.43
N ALA A 66 -13.58 -8.48 0.97
CA ALA A 66 -14.20 -8.43 -0.35
C ALA A 66 -13.17 -8.62 -1.49
N ILE A 67 -11.98 -8.02 -1.35
CA ILE A 67 -10.86 -8.20 -2.28
C ILE A 67 -10.41 -9.66 -2.35
N LYS A 68 -10.28 -10.32 -1.19
CA LYS A 68 -9.91 -11.75 -1.13
C LYS A 68 -10.97 -12.65 -1.77
N CYS A 69 -12.25 -12.33 -1.58
CA CYS A 69 -13.34 -13.03 -2.27
C CYS A 69 -13.25 -12.83 -3.79
N ALA A 70 -13.06 -11.60 -4.27
CA ALA A 70 -12.88 -11.30 -5.69
C ALA A 70 -11.66 -12.06 -6.27
N TYR A 71 -10.55 -12.10 -5.53
CA TYR A 71 -9.35 -12.84 -5.89
C TYR A 71 -9.63 -14.34 -6.09
N GLN A 72 -10.31 -14.98 -5.13
CA GLN A 72 -10.68 -16.40 -5.22
C GLN A 72 -11.64 -16.67 -6.37
N ILE A 73 -12.62 -15.78 -6.61
CA ILE A 73 -13.55 -15.90 -7.73
C ILE A 73 -12.77 -15.87 -9.06
N ARG A 74 -11.78 -14.98 -9.18
CA ARG A 74 -11.05 -14.73 -10.42
C ARG A 74 -9.95 -15.76 -10.69
N TYR A 75 -9.15 -16.09 -9.68
CA TYR A 75 -7.93 -16.89 -9.83
C TYR A 75 -8.05 -18.31 -9.29
N LYS A 76 -9.16 -18.64 -8.60
CA LYS A 76 -9.45 -19.96 -8.02
C LYS A 76 -8.50 -20.40 -6.90
N HIS A 77 -7.65 -19.49 -6.44
CA HIS A 77 -6.70 -19.63 -5.34
C HIS A 77 -6.94 -18.54 -4.29
N SER A 78 -6.52 -18.74 -3.05
CA SER A 78 -6.46 -17.69 -2.03
C SER A 78 -5.26 -16.75 -2.22
N VAL A 79 -5.32 -15.54 -1.65
CA VAL A 79 -4.16 -14.63 -1.67
C VAL A 79 -3.03 -15.20 -0.80
N GLU A 80 -3.41 -15.87 0.30
CA GLU A 80 -2.51 -16.49 1.25
C GLU A 80 -1.69 -17.62 0.64
N GLU A 81 -2.31 -18.52 -0.14
CA GLU A 81 -1.58 -19.63 -0.77
C GLU A 81 -0.59 -19.14 -1.82
N ASP A 82 -0.99 -18.18 -2.65
CA ASP A 82 -0.10 -17.60 -3.67
C ASP A 82 1.05 -16.86 -2.99
N LEU A 83 0.80 -16.08 -1.92
CA LEU A 83 1.88 -15.46 -1.13
C LEU A 83 2.81 -16.49 -0.49
N ALA A 84 2.27 -17.54 0.11
CA ALA A 84 3.05 -18.60 0.74
C ALA A 84 3.92 -19.35 -0.28
N GLN A 85 3.44 -19.51 -1.52
CA GLN A 85 4.18 -20.11 -2.62
C GLN A 85 5.30 -19.20 -3.14
N HIS A 86 5.03 -17.90 -3.32
CA HIS A 86 5.92 -16.98 -4.04
C HIS A 86 6.88 -16.17 -3.16
N THR A 87 6.72 -16.19 -1.84
CA THR A 87 7.63 -15.50 -0.89
C THR A 87 8.29 -16.53 0.02
N THR A 88 9.36 -16.21 0.75
CA THR A 88 10.05 -17.13 1.70
C THR A 88 10.49 -16.42 2.97
N GLY A 89 10.79 -17.17 4.04
CA GLY A 89 11.41 -16.61 5.26
C GLY A 89 10.57 -15.54 5.97
N ASP A 90 11.23 -14.54 6.55
CA ASP A 90 10.60 -13.52 7.39
C ASP A 90 9.60 -12.65 6.63
N ILE A 91 9.88 -12.36 5.35
CA ILE A 91 8.97 -11.57 4.52
C ILE A 91 7.65 -12.33 4.28
N ARG A 92 7.70 -13.66 4.09
CA ARG A 92 6.48 -14.48 4.01
C ARG A 92 5.66 -14.35 5.28
N GLN A 93 6.29 -14.49 6.45
CA GLN A 93 5.59 -14.41 7.74
C GLN A 93 4.88 -13.06 7.91
N LEU A 94 5.56 -11.97 7.57
CA LEU A 94 4.97 -10.63 7.60
C LEU A 94 3.81 -10.48 6.61
N LEU A 95 4.03 -10.80 5.33
CA LEU A 95 3.03 -10.57 4.29
C LEU A 95 1.79 -11.44 4.45
N VAL A 96 1.97 -12.73 4.76
CA VAL A 96 0.85 -13.63 5.05
C VAL A 96 0.12 -13.15 6.30
N GLY A 97 0.83 -12.73 7.36
CA GLY A 97 0.21 -12.17 8.55
C GLY A 97 -0.62 -10.92 8.27
N LEU A 98 -0.14 -10.02 7.41
CA LEU A 98 -0.85 -8.81 7.02
C LEU A 98 -2.13 -9.08 6.21
N VAL A 99 -2.10 -10.03 5.27
CA VAL A 99 -3.27 -10.31 4.40
C VAL A 99 -4.31 -11.22 5.06
N SER A 100 -3.89 -12.03 6.04
CA SER A 100 -4.76 -13.02 6.69
C SER A 100 -5.66 -12.40 7.75
N VAL A 101 -5.26 -11.29 8.35
CA VAL A 101 -5.94 -10.73 9.51
C VAL A 101 -7.25 -10.02 9.14
N TYR A 102 -8.32 -10.32 9.88
CA TYR A 102 -9.53 -9.50 9.90
C TYR A 102 -9.46 -8.56 11.10
N ARG A 103 -8.79 -7.41 10.93
CA ARG A 103 -8.46 -6.51 12.05
C ARG A 103 -9.72 -5.87 12.65
N TYR A 104 -9.71 -5.71 13.97
CA TYR A 104 -10.65 -4.84 14.65
C TYR A 104 -10.43 -3.37 14.24
N ASP A 105 -11.49 -2.66 13.85
CA ASP A 105 -11.46 -1.25 13.40
C ASP A 105 -12.02 -0.26 14.43
N GLY A 106 -12.29 -0.72 15.65
CA GLY A 106 -12.67 0.19 16.72
C GLY A 106 -11.53 1.10 17.18
N LYS A 107 -11.91 2.19 17.84
CA LYS A 107 -10.99 3.23 18.33
C LYS A 107 -10.47 2.95 19.74
N GLU A 108 -10.93 1.88 20.36
CA GLU A 108 -10.54 1.49 21.71
C GLU A 108 -9.05 1.14 21.75
N ILE A 109 -8.37 1.70 22.74
CA ILE A 109 -6.95 1.46 22.99
C ILE A 109 -6.74 0.98 24.42
N ASN A 110 -5.79 0.08 24.60
CA ASN A 110 -5.29 -0.32 25.90
C ASN A 110 -3.92 0.33 26.10
N ALA A 111 -3.88 1.40 26.89
CA ALA A 111 -2.67 2.18 27.15
C ALA A 111 -1.58 1.37 27.89
N ARG A 112 -1.97 0.49 28.82
CA ARG A 112 -1.00 -0.39 29.52
C ARG A 112 -0.36 -1.37 28.55
N LEU A 113 -1.17 -1.94 27.65
CA LEU A 113 -0.66 -2.82 26.59
C LEU A 113 0.23 -2.05 25.61
N ALA A 114 -0.13 -0.82 25.23
CA ALA A 114 0.68 0.01 24.35
C ALA A 114 2.06 0.32 24.93
N SER A 115 2.15 0.60 26.23
CA SER A 115 3.42 0.78 26.95
C SER A 115 4.24 -0.50 26.99
N PHE A 116 3.63 -1.63 27.36
CA PHE A 116 4.32 -2.92 27.36
C PHE A 116 4.82 -3.35 25.96
N GLU A 117 3.99 -3.20 24.93
CA GLU A 117 4.37 -3.54 23.56
C GLU A 117 5.41 -2.57 22.99
N ALA A 118 5.43 -1.30 23.42
CA ALA A 118 6.48 -0.35 23.06
C ALA A 118 7.86 -0.77 23.61
N GLU A 119 7.91 -1.21 24.87
CA GLU A 119 9.13 -1.76 25.47
C GLU A 119 9.64 -3.00 24.72
N ILE A 120 8.73 -3.90 24.33
CA ILE A 120 9.07 -5.08 23.53
C ILE A 120 9.67 -4.65 22.19
N LEU A 121 9.04 -3.73 21.46
CA LEU A 121 9.55 -3.24 20.18
C LEU A 121 10.95 -2.62 20.33
N HIS A 122 11.19 -1.87 21.42
CA HIS A 122 12.49 -1.28 21.67
C HIS A 122 13.56 -2.32 21.96
N ARG A 123 13.26 -3.34 22.76
CA ARG A 123 14.20 -4.45 23.02
C ARG A 123 14.57 -5.16 21.72
N VAL A 124 13.57 -5.53 20.93
CA VAL A 124 13.74 -6.23 19.65
C VAL A 124 14.61 -5.42 18.67
N ILE A 125 14.37 -4.11 18.59
CA ILE A 125 15.15 -3.20 17.72
C ILE A 125 16.58 -3.03 18.24
N SER A 126 16.75 -2.89 19.55
CA SER A 126 18.06 -2.71 20.19
C SER A 126 18.95 -3.93 20.01
N GLU A 127 18.36 -5.13 20.03
CA GLU A 127 19.04 -6.41 19.79
C GLU A 127 19.19 -6.73 18.30
N LYS A 128 18.61 -5.91 17.40
CA LYS A 128 18.56 -6.11 15.95
C LYS A 128 17.88 -7.41 15.50
N VAL A 129 16.94 -7.93 16.29
CA VAL A 129 16.20 -9.18 15.99
C VAL A 129 14.87 -8.83 15.31
N TYR A 130 14.90 -8.11 14.19
CA TYR A 130 13.71 -7.47 13.63
C TYR A 130 12.57 -8.43 13.25
N ASN A 131 12.88 -9.69 12.96
CA ASN A 131 11.95 -10.77 12.66
C ASN A 131 11.40 -11.49 13.91
N HIS A 132 11.63 -10.94 15.11
CA HIS A 132 11.07 -11.49 16.35
C HIS A 132 9.54 -11.61 16.25
N GLU A 133 8.99 -12.75 16.71
CA GLU A 133 7.57 -13.09 16.61
C GLU A 133 6.66 -11.98 17.15
N GLU A 134 7.02 -11.38 18.29
CA GLU A 134 6.28 -10.27 18.88
C GLU A 134 6.18 -9.04 17.99
N ASN A 135 7.24 -8.69 17.24
CA ASN A 135 7.19 -7.55 16.32
C ASN A 135 6.20 -7.84 15.18
N ILE A 136 6.28 -9.03 14.59
CA ILE A 136 5.34 -9.49 13.57
C ILE A 136 3.93 -9.49 14.16
N ARG A 137 3.71 -10.09 15.33
CA ARG A 137 2.41 -10.18 16.01
C ARG A 137 1.81 -8.81 16.26
N ILE A 138 2.56 -7.87 16.83
CA ILE A 138 2.09 -6.50 17.12
C ILE A 138 1.65 -5.81 15.84
N ILE A 139 2.49 -5.81 14.80
CA ILE A 139 2.21 -5.10 13.55
C ILE A 139 1.10 -5.77 12.74
N THR A 140 1.04 -7.10 12.72
CA THR A 140 0.09 -7.86 11.89
C THR A 140 -1.28 -8.08 12.53
N THR A 141 -1.39 -8.12 13.87
CA THR A 141 -2.66 -8.55 14.50
C THR A 141 -3.44 -7.45 15.21
N ARG A 142 -2.77 -6.40 15.72
CA ARG A 142 -3.42 -5.34 16.49
C ARG A 142 -4.30 -4.45 15.62
N SER A 143 -5.32 -3.81 16.21
CA SER A 143 -6.09 -2.76 15.52
C SER A 143 -5.17 -1.62 15.10
N LYS A 144 -5.53 -0.87 14.04
CA LYS A 144 -4.74 0.29 13.60
C LYS A 144 -4.59 1.31 14.73
N ALA A 145 -5.67 1.54 15.50
CA ALA A 145 -5.65 2.41 16.68
C ALA A 145 -4.67 1.95 17.77
N GLN A 146 -4.63 0.64 18.08
CA GLN A 146 -3.71 0.10 19.08
C GLN A 146 -2.25 0.13 18.61
N VAL A 147 -1.97 -0.17 17.33
CA VAL A 147 -0.62 -0.03 16.76
C VAL A 147 -0.16 1.42 16.86
N LEU A 148 -1.00 2.38 16.48
CA LEU A 148 -0.71 3.81 16.60
C LEU A 148 -0.40 4.22 18.05
N ALA A 149 -1.20 3.77 19.02
CA ALA A 149 -0.96 4.04 20.43
C ALA A 149 0.40 3.48 20.89
N THR A 150 0.72 2.24 20.52
CA THR A 150 2.00 1.58 20.83
C THR A 150 3.19 2.35 20.23
N LEU A 151 3.07 2.80 18.98
CA LEU A 151 4.15 3.53 18.31
C LEU A 151 4.31 4.97 18.81
N ASN A 152 3.24 5.60 19.28
CA ASN A 152 3.31 6.90 19.95
C ASN A 152 3.97 6.76 21.32
N GLN A 153 3.58 5.76 22.11
CA GLN A 153 4.21 5.47 23.40
C GLN A 153 5.71 5.18 23.24
N PHE A 154 6.09 4.36 22.25
CA PHE A 154 7.50 4.15 21.88
C PHE A 154 8.22 5.48 21.61
N LYS A 155 7.60 6.39 20.86
CA LYS A 155 8.22 7.69 20.55
C LYS A 155 8.37 8.54 21.81
N ASP A 156 7.40 8.50 22.72
CA ASP A 156 7.41 9.28 23.95
C ASP A 156 8.47 8.75 24.95
N ASP A 157 8.66 7.43 25.02
CA ASP A 157 9.64 6.79 25.92
C ASP A 157 11.09 6.92 25.41
N TYR A 158 11.30 6.93 24.09
CA TYR A 158 12.64 6.88 23.48
C TYR A 158 12.99 8.12 22.64
N ASP A 159 12.16 9.16 22.68
CA ASP A 159 12.28 10.46 21.99
C ASP A 159 12.52 10.38 20.46
N THR A 160 12.30 9.20 19.86
CA THR A 160 12.60 8.91 18.47
C THR A 160 11.56 7.97 17.90
N LYS A 161 11.05 8.28 16.70
CA LYS A 161 10.10 7.41 16.00
C LYS A 161 10.75 6.07 15.64
N ILE A 162 10.04 4.97 15.83
CA ILE A 162 10.46 3.61 15.41
C ILE A 162 10.98 3.58 13.96
N THR A 163 10.34 4.34 13.07
CA THR A 163 10.70 4.43 11.65
C THR A 163 12.08 5.02 11.36
N LYS A 164 12.74 5.66 12.34
CA LYS A 164 14.13 6.10 12.23
C LYS A 164 15.09 4.94 12.52
N TYR A 165 14.85 4.17 13.58
CA TYR A 165 15.64 2.98 13.90
C TYR A 165 15.62 1.93 12.78
N LEU A 166 14.48 1.77 12.10
CA LEU A 166 14.33 0.81 11.00
C LEU A 166 14.91 1.29 9.67
N LYS A 167 15.33 2.56 9.54
CA LYS A 167 15.92 3.08 8.29
C LYS A 167 17.41 2.75 8.16
N ASP A 168 18.10 2.60 9.29
CA ASP A 168 19.57 2.48 9.30
C ASP A 168 20.05 1.15 8.72
N ASP A 169 19.16 0.17 8.54
CA ASP A 169 19.44 -1.16 7.99
C ASP A 169 18.60 -1.47 6.73
N SER A 170 18.39 -0.42 5.92
CA SER A 170 17.47 -0.42 4.76
C SER A 170 17.85 -1.32 3.56
N SER A 171 18.99 -2.02 3.60
CA SER A 171 19.36 -3.02 2.59
C SER A 171 18.58 -4.32 2.74
N HIS A 172 17.94 -4.55 3.90
CA HIS A 172 17.19 -5.76 4.15
C HIS A 172 15.73 -5.62 3.69
N GLU A 173 15.31 -6.48 2.77
CA GLU A 173 13.97 -6.48 2.18
C GLU A 173 12.85 -6.53 3.24
N TYR A 174 13.00 -7.41 4.24
CA TYR A 174 12.07 -7.54 5.36
C TYR A 174 11.89 -6.21 6.12
N LEU A 175 12.98 -5.50 6.39
CA LEU A 175 12.92 -4.21 7.09
C LEU A 175 12.21 -3.14 6.27
N SER A 176 12.45 -3.12 4.95
CA SER A 176 11.74 -2.22 4.04
C SER A 176 10.24 -2.53 4.01
N ALA A 177 9.86 -3.81 3.99
CA ALA A 177 8.47 -4.25 4.07
C ALA A 177 7.82 -3.87 5.41
N LEU A 178 8.47 -4.17 6.54
CA LEU A 178 8.00 -3.80 7.88
C LEU A 178 7.80 -2.28 8.02
N LEU A 179 8.77 -1.50 7.56
CA LEU A 179 8.71 -0.04 7.57
C LEU A 179 7.60 0.50 6.68
N THR A 180 7.33 -0.17 5.55
CA THR A 180 6.21 0.15 4.66
C THR A 180 4.88 -0.13 5.35
N ALA A 181 4.76 -1.27 6.03
CA ALA A 181 3.55 -1.62 6.78
C ALA A 181 3.26 -0.62 7.90
N ILE A 182 4.27 -0.26 8.70
CA ILE A 182 4.15 0.77 9.74
C ILE A 182 3.71 2.11 9.14
N ARG A 183 4.28 2.53 8.01
CA ARG A 183 3.87 3.80 7.36
C ARG A 183 2.43 3.77 6.88
N CYS A 184 2.00 2.67 6.27
CA CYS A 184 0.63 2.49 5.79
C CYS A 184 -0.37 2.50 6.95
N ILE A 185 -0.07 1.81 8.05
CA ILE A 185 -0.94 1.77 9.23
C ILE A 185 -1.01 3.14 9.92
N CYS A 186 0.12 3.86 10.02
CA CYS A 186 0.15 5.10 10.78
C CYS A 186 -0.48 6.29 10.06
N ASP A 187 -0.15 6.46 8.77
CA ASP A 187 -0.59 7.60 7.97
C ASP A 187 -0.41 7.26 6.49
N HIS A 188 -1.42 6.61 5.92
CA HIS A 188 -1.40 6.16 4.55
C HIS A 188 -1.35 7.33 3.56
N HIS A 189 -1.95 8.48 3.87
CA HIS A 189 -1.84 9.68 3.02
C HIS A 189 -0.39 10.17 2.92
N LYS A 190 0.35 10.25 4.05
CA LYS A 190 1.79 10.60 4.02
C LYS A 190 2.63 9.56 3.29
N TYR A 191 2.22 8.29 3.33
CA TYR A 191 2.87 7.22 2.59
C TYR A 191 2.62 7.36 1.09
N TYR A 192 1.37 7.50 0.66
CA TYR A 192 1.00 7.67 -0.75
C TYR A 192 1.55 8.96 -1.36
N GLU A 193 1.57 10.08 -0.63
CA GLU A 193 2.28 11.29 -1.07
C GLU A 193 3.74 10.97 -1.41
N LYS A 194 4.42 10.22 -0.54
CA LYS A 194 5.81 9.83 -0.77
C LYS A 194 5.94 8.89 -1.97
N VAL A 195 5.03 7.95 -2.16
CA VAL A 195 5.01 7.05 -3.33
C VAL A 195 4.90 7.86 -4.60
N VAL A 196 3.92 8.76 -4.70
CA VAL A 196 3.69 9.60 -5.88
C VAL A 196 4.87 10.54 -6.14
N ARG A 197 5.40 11.19 -5.10
CA ARG A 197 6.60 12.03 -5.22
C ARG A 197 7.82 11.25 -5.70
N CYS A 198 8.03 10.04 -5.18
CA CYS A 198 9.12 9.19 -5.65
C CYS A 198 8.86 8.67 -7.07
N ALA A 199 7.61 8.49 -7.49
CA ALA A 199 7.25 8.08 -8.84
C ALA A 199 7.53 9.17 -9.88
N LEU A 200 7.34 10.44 -9.50
CA LEU A 200 7.53 11.60 -10.37
C LEU A 200 8.98 12.13 -10.40
N ASN A 201 9.79 11.85 -9.38
CA ASN A 201 11.15 12.42 -9.24
C ASN A 201 12.29 11.47 -9.68
N LYS A 202 11.99 10.31 -10.26
CA LYS A 202 13.02 9.38 -10.77
C LYS A 202 13.50 9.83 -12.16
N PRO A 203 14.67 9.36 -12.63
CA PRO A 203 14.99 9.42 -14.06
C PRO A 203 13.95 8.59 -14.82
N GLY A 204 13.01 9.28 -15.48
CA GLY A 204 11.76 8.67 -15.96
C GLY A 204 10.69 8.56 -14.88
N THR A 205 9.45 8.29 -15.28
CA THR A 205 8.31 8.18 -14.35
C THR A 205 8.13 6.71 -13.94
N ASP A 206 7.67 6.47 -12.71
CA ASP A 206 7.20 5.14 -12.28
C ASP A 206 5.68 5.07 -12.50
N GLU A 207 5.26 4.83 -13.75
CA GLU A 207 3.85 4.90 -14.16
C GLU A 207 2.99 3.91 -13.39
N ASN A 208 3.53 2.74 -13.05
CA ASN A 208 2.82 1.73 -12.25
C ASN A 208 2.43 2.26 -10.87
N SER A 209 3.38 2.87 -10.15
CA SER A 209 3.13 3.44 -8.83
C SER A 209 2.21 4.66 -8.91
N LEU A 210 2.47 5.55 -9.87
CA LEU A 210 1.68 6.76 -10.09
C LEU A 210 0.21 6.41 -10.40
N THR A 211 -0.01 5.57 -11.40
CA THR A 211 -1.33 5.08 -11.82
C THR A 211 -2.08 4.45 -10.66
N ARG A 212 -1.41 3.54 -9.93
CA ARG A 212 -2.04 2.79 -8.85
C ARG A 212 -2.51 3.71 -7.72
N VAL A 213 -1.68 4.67 -7.28
CA VAL A 213 -2.12 5.59 -6.22
C VAL A 213 -3.28 6.46 -6.71
N ILE A 214 -3.17 7.08 -7.90
CA ILE A 214 -4.23 7.96 -8.40
C ILE A 214 -5.55 7.20 -8.56
N ILE A 215 -5.55 6.06 -9.24
CA ILE A 215 -6.78 5.28 -9.49
C ILE A 215 -7.40 4.77 -8.20
N THR A 216 -6.60 4.22 -7.29
CA THR A 216 -7.16 3.59 -6.08
C THR A 216 -7.63 4.60 -5.02
N SER A 217 -7.18 5.85 -5.12
CA SER A 217 -7.56 6.94 -4.22
C SER A 217 -8.59 7.91 -4.80
N ALA A 218 -8.79 7.93 -6.12
CA ALA A 218 -9.64 8.93 -6.80
C ALA A 218 -11.06 9.04 -6.22
N GLU A 219 -11.65 7.92 -5.80
CA GLU A 219 -13.00 7.88 -5.22
C GLU A 219 -13.02 7.87 -3.68
N LYS A 220 -11.85 8.02 -3.03
CA LYS A 220 -11.71 7.84 -1.58
C LYS A 220 -11.06 9.05 -0.91
N ASP A 221 -9.77 9.26 -1.17
CA ASP A 221 -8.91 10.13 -0.36
C ASP A 221 -7.83 10.86 -1.18
N LEU A 222 -8.04 10.97 -2.50
CA LEU A 222 -7.09 11.64 -3.39
C LEU A 222 -6.90 13.11 -3.04
N LYS A 223 -7.93 13.76 -2.47
CA LYS A 223 -7.86 15.16 -2.04
C LYS A 223 -6.81 15.37 -0.94
N GLU A 224 -6.81 14.53 0.08
CA GLU A 224 -5.87 14.56 1.20
C GLU A 224 -4.43 14.32 0.71
N ILE A 225 -4.25 13.40 -0.25
CA ILE A 225 -2.96 13.12 -0.87
C ILE A 225 -2.46 14.35 -1.65
N LYS A 226 -3.34 15.01 -2.42
CA LYS A 226 -3.01 16.23 -3.18
C LYS A 226 -2.58 17.38 -2.27
N GLU A 227 -3.32 17.62 -1.18
CA GLU A 227 -3.01 18.67 -0.21
C GLU A 227 -1.65 18.42 0.47
N LEU A 228 -1.38 17.18 0.88
CA LEU A 228 -0.08 16.80 1.44
C LEU A 228 1.06 16.93 0.43
N PHE A 229 0.82 16.55 -0.82
CA PHE A 229 1.79 16.68 -1.90
C PHE A 229 2.15 18.14 -2.13
N GLN A 230 1.15 19.02 -2.26
CA GLN A 230 1.38 20.46 -2.43
C GLN A 230 2.15 21.06 -1.26
N LYS A 231 1.76 20.72 -0.03
CA LYS A 231 2.44 21.20 1.19
C LYS A 231 3.92 20.78 1.25
N ARG A 232 4.26 19.61 0.74
CA ARG A 232 5.64 19.06 0.81
C ARG A 232 6.52 19.44 -0.37
N ASN A 233 5.93 19.64 -1.54
CA ASN A 233 6.66 19.84 -2.80
C ASN A 233 6.57 21.27 -3.33
N SER A 234 5.77 22.12 -2.68
CA SER A 234 5.49 23.49 -3.14
C SER A 234 4.96 23.54 -4.57
N MET A 235 4.29 22.47 -5.01
CA MET A 235 3.77 22.29 -6.36
C MET A 235 2.50 21.43 -6.30
N PRO A 236 1.39 21.83 -6.97
CA PRO A 236 0.20 20.99 -7.09
C PRO A 236 0.53 19.66 -7.78
N LEU A 237 -0.15 18.58 -7.36
CA LEU A 237 0.10 17.24 -7.92
C LEU A 237 -0.22 17.19 -9.42
N GLU A 238 -1.27 17.87 -9.85
CA GLU A 238 -1.70 17.99 -11.24
C GLU A 238 -0.64 18.66 -12.11
N HIS A 239 0.05 19.65 -11.56
CA HIS A 239 1.14 20.31 -12.28
C HIS A 239 2.35 19.39 -12.43
N ALA A 240 2.68 18.63 -11.39
CA ALA A 240 3.78 17.67 -11.44
C ALA A 240 3.48 16.53 -12.43
N VAL A 241 2.29 15.92 -12.35
CA VAL A 241 1.84 14.89 -13.31
C VAL A 241 1.84 15.45 -14.73
N GLY A 242 1.35 16.68 -14.93
CA GLY A 242 1.33 17.31 -16.24
C GLY A 242 2.70 17.57 -16.85
N LYS A 243 3.77 17.62 -16.05
CA LYS A 243 5.16 17.77 -16.53
C LYS A 243 5.81 16.42 -16.87
N GLU A 244 5.56 15.41 -16.06
CA GLU A 244 6.26 14.12 -16.12
C GLU A 244 5.54 13.05 -16.96
N THR A 245 4.35 13.37 -17.49
CA THR A 245 3.56 12.45 -18.33
C THR A 245 3.16 13.12 -19.65
N SER A 246 2.74 12.33 -20.64
CA SER A 246 2.32 12.84 -21.95
C SER A 246 1.16 12.02 -22.55
N GLY A 247 0.58 12.51 -23.65
CA GLY A 247 -0.47 11.84 -24.42
C GLY A 247 -1.76 11.59 -23.63
N ASP A 248 -2.49 10.55 -24.04
CA ASP A 248 -3.79 10.18 -23.46
C ASP A 248 -3.65 9.72 -22.00
N TYR A 249 -2.52 9.11 -21.64
CA TYR A 249 -2.20 8.75 -20.26
C TYR A 249 -2.18 9.99 -19.34
N LYS A 250 -1.51 11.06 -19.76
CA LYS A 250 -1.54 12.34 -19.04
C LYS A 250 -2.95 12.90 -18.92
N ALA A 251 -3.68 12.96 -20.04
CA ALA A 251 -5.03 13.51 -20.05
C ALA A 251 -5.92 12.78 -19.04
N PHE A 252 -5.89 11.45 -19.08
CA PHE A 252 -6.65 10.60 -18.17
C PHE A 252 -6.32 10.82 -16.70
N LEU A 253 -5.02 10.83 -16.34
CA LEU A 253 -4.63 11.07 -14.95
C LEU A 253 -5.02 12.47 -14.46
N LEU A 254 -4.92 13.49 -15.30
CA LEU A 254 -5.33 14.85 -14.95
C LEU A 254 -6.84 14.96 -14.76
N THR A 255 -7.64 14.24 -15.55
CA THR A 255 -9.08 14.13 -15.34
C THR A 255 -9.40 13.49 -13.98
N LEU A 256 -8.75 12.38 -13.63
CA LEU A 256 -8.93 11.75 -12.31
C LEU A 256 -8.48 12.65 -11.14
N LEU A 257 -7.51 13.52 -11.37
CA LEU A 257 -7.07 14.51 -10.40
C LEU A 257 -8.03 15.71 -10.28
N GLY A 258 -9.09 15.78 -11.10
CA GLY A 258 -10.07 16.86 -11.07
C GLY A 258 -9.54 18.18 -11.64
N LYS A 259 -8.58 18.12 -12.57
CA LYS A 259 -8.17 19.30 -13.32
C LYS A 259 -9.22 19.55 -14.42
N GLU A 260 -10.05 20.57 -14.23
CA GLU A 260 -10.91 21.12 -15.27
C GLU A 260 -10.05 21.94 -16.26
N ASP A 261 -10.40 21.90 -17.55
CA ASP A 261 -9.71 22.62 -18.63
C ASP A 261 -9.79 24.16 -18.49
#